data_AF-A0A835TI21-F1
#
_entry.id   AF-A0A835TI21-F1
#
_cell.length_a   1.000
_cell.length_b   1.000
_cell.length_c   1.000
_cell.angle_alpha   90.00
_cell.angle_beta   90.00
_cell.angle_gamma   90.00
#
_symmetry.space_group_name_H-M   'P 1'
#
loop_
_entity.id
_entity.type
_entity.pdbx_description
1 polymer ?
#
loop_
_entity_poly.entity_id
_entity_poly.type
_entity_poly.pdbx_seq_one_letter_code
_entity_poly.pdbx_strand_id
1 'polypeptide(L)'
;MATKLQKWRGLSSSLYMTDRGCVGFNLRLLHEGPDTLEELLDRHLVKKERSLDEEEKEILNQRRLTSTRREALHLYRDILRASRYFMWPDSRGVLWRDVLRENARKEFEEARFEKDPEIVTRLLIGGREAVESAIDKLVEKQREQIEKERRGGGNR
;
A
#
# COMPACT_ATOMS: atom_id res chain seq x y z
N MET A 1 38.49 -53.32 7.37
CA MET A 1 38.54 -53.64 5.93
C MET A 1 37.12 -53.63 5.39
N ALA A 2 36.91 -52.94 4.26
CA ALA A 2 35.68 -52.78 3.47
C ALA A 2 34.63 -51.77 3.99
N THR A 3 34.78 -50.54 3.49
CA THR A 3 33.86 -49.40 3.55
C THR A 3 32.66 -49.61 2.62
N LYS A 4 31.44 -49.38 3.12
CA LYS A 4 30.21 -49.34 2.29
C LYS A 4 29.83 -47.89 2.03
N LEU A 5 30.13 -47.43 0.81
CA LEU A 5 29.65 -46.19 0.21
C LEU A 5 28.13 -46.21 0.13
N GLN A 6 27.46 -45.41 0.96
CA GLN A 6 26.04 -45.15 0.80
C GLN A 6 25.82 -44.08 -0.28
N LYS A 7 25.08 -44.53 -1.29
CA LYS A 7 24.73 -43.85 -2.53
C LYS A 7 23.80 -42.68 -2.23
N TRP A 8 24.25 -41.46 -2.55
CA TRP A 8 23.44 -40.25 -2.48
C TRP A 8 22.26 -40.38 -3.43
N ARG A 9 21.04 -40.44 -2.91
CA ARG A 9 19.83 -40.19 -3.70
C ARG A 9 19.52 -38.71 -3.60
N GLY A 10 19.95 -37.96 -4.61
CA GLY A 10 19.42 -36.64 -4.88
C GLY A 10 17.93 -36.76 -5.19
N LEU A 11 17.11 -36.23 -4.30
CA LEU A 11 15.70 -35.97 -4.59
C LEU A 11 15.63 -34.57 -5.18
N SER A 12 15.73 -34.54 -6.51
CA SER A 12 15.23 -33.44 -7.32
C SER A 12 13.77 -33.18 -6.93
N SER A 13 13.51 -32.17 -6.12
CA SER A 13 12.16 -31.63 -6.01
C SER A 13 11.83 -30.99 -7.35
N SER A 14 11.08 -31.76 -8.12
CA SER A 14 10.47 -31.41 -9.40
C SER A 14 9.81 -30.04 -9.27
N LEU A 15 10.40 -29.05 -9.96
CA LEU A 15 9.71 -27.83 -10.35
C LEU A 15 8.53 -28.30 -11.22
N TYR A 16 7.34 -28.36 -10.65
CA TYR A 16 6.14 -28.45 -11.47
C TYR A 16 5.99 -27.10 -12.17
N MET A 17 6.43 -27.08 -13.43
CA MET A 17 5.93 -26.15 -14.42
C MET A 17 4.43 -26.46 -14.58
N THR A 18 3.59 -25.75 -13.83
CA THR A 18 2.21 -25.56 -14.26
C THR A 18 2.22 -24.46 -15.30
N ASP A 19 2.53 -24.86 -16.52
CA ASP A 19 2.02 -24.20 -17.70
C ASP A 19 0.49 -24.36 -17.67
N ARG A 20 -0.17 -23.32 -17.17
CA ARG A 20 -1.57 -23.06 -17.47
C ARG A 20 -1.60 -21.75 -18.21
N GLY A 21 -1.50 -21.87 -19.54
CA GLY A 21 -2.31 -21.17 -20.52
C GLY A 21 -2.44 -19.69 -20.29
N CYS A 22 -1.79 -18.93 -21.16
CA CYS A 22 -2.09 -17.57 -21.57
C CYS A 22 -3.53 -17.12 -21.23
N VAL A 23 -3.76 -16.72 -19.99
CA VAL A 23 -4.76 -15.71 -19.68
C VAL A 23 -3.91 -14.48 -19.75
N GLY A 24 -3.94 -13.81 -20.90
CA GLY A 24 -3.43 -12.47 -21.01
C GLY A 24 -3.92 -11.74 -19.78
N PHE A 25 -2.98 -11.44 -18.86
CA PHE A 25 -3.17 -10.33 -17.98
C PHE A 25 -3.39 -9.21 -18.97
N ASN A 26 -4.65 -8.94 -19.22
CA ASN A 26 -5.12 -7.61 -19.45
C ASN A 26 -4.53 -6.85 -18.25
N LEU A 27 -3.29 -6.42 -18.38
CA LEU A 27 -2.90 -5.07 -18.02
C LEU A 27 -3.87 -4.19 -18.80
N ARG A 28 -5.14 -4.18 -18.38
CA ARG A 28 -5.92 -2.97 -18.39
C ARG A 28 -5.11 -2.10 -17.45
N LEU A 29 -4.17 -1.37 -18.04
CA LEU A 29 -3.94 0.00 -17.65
C LEU A 29 -5.33 0.58 -17.44
N LEU A 30 -5.82 0.56 -16.20
CA LEU A 30 -7.09 1.16 -15.79
C LEU A 30 -7.02 2.71 -15.88
N HIS A 31 -6.09 3.21 -16.69
CA HIS A 31 -5.68 4.61 -16.88
C HIS A 31 -5.39 4.91 -18.36
N GLU A 32 -6.02 4.19 -19.30
CA GLU A 32 -6.20 4.69 -20.68
C GLU A 32 -7.64 5.19 -20.85
N GLY A 33 -8.01 6.20 -20.06
CA GLY A 33 -9.17 7.04 -20.30
C GLY A 33 -8.78 8.49 -19.99
N PRO A 34 -9.16 9.49 -20.80
CA PRO A 34 -8.86 10.89 -20.50
C PRO A 34 -9.49 11.25 -19.15
N ASP A 35 -8.63 11.55 -18.17
CA ASP A 35 -8.93 11.61 -16.74
C ASP A 35 -9.53 12.97 -16.30
N THR A 36 -10.53 13.48 -17.02
CA THR A 36 -11.45 14.45 -16.42
C THR A 36 -12.90 14.06 -16.72
N LEU A 37 -13.65 13.81 -15.65
CA LEU A 37 -15.10 13.62 -15.67
C LEU A 37 -15.80 14.79 -16.40
N GLU A 38 -15.18 15.97 -16.35
CA GLU A 38 -15.55 17.19 -17.05
C GLU A 38 -15.62 17.03 -18.57
N GLU A 39 -14.62 16.44 -19.22
CA GLU A 39 -14.60 16.28 -20.69
C GLU A 39 -15.66 15.28 -21.19
N LEU A 40 -16.02 14.31 -20.34
CA LEU A 40 -17.05 13.31 -20.62
C LEU A 40 -18.47 13.90 -20.44
N LEU A 41 -18.65 14.76 -19.44
CA LEU A 41 -19.88 15.52 -19.23
C LEU A 41 -20.06 16.60 -20.31
N ASP A 42 -18.98 17.27 -20.73
CA ASP A 42 -19.03 18.33 -21.76
C ASP A 42 -19.49 17.81 -23.13
N ARG A 43 -19.18 16.55 -23.46
CA ARG A 43 -19.67 15.92 -24.70
C ARG A 43 -21.14 15.52 -24.66
N HIS A 44 -21.72 15.30 -23.47
CA HIS A 44 -23.01 14.60 -23.33
C HIS A 44 -24.10 15.37 -22.57
N LEU A 45 -23.78 16.51 -21.95
CA LEU A 45 -24.77 17.37 -21.29
C LEU A 45 -24.90 18.71 -22.03
N VAL A 46 -26.12 18.99 -22.49
CA VAL A 46 -26.50 20.31 -23.03
C VAL A 46 -26.44 21.33 -21.89
N LYS A 47 -25.50 22.28 -21.97
CA LYS A 47 -25.26 23.29 -20.93
C LYS A 47 -26.48 24.21 -20.78
N LYS A 48 -27.00 24.31 -19.56
CA LYS A 48 -28.01 25.29 -19.14
C LYS A 48 -27.28 26.41 -18.41
N GLU A 49 -27.33 27.63 -18.94
CA GLU A 49 -26.60 28.78 -18.40
C GLU A 49 -27.05 29.13 -16.97
N ARG A 50 -26.24 28.75 -15.98
CA ARG A 50 -26.17 29.38 -14.65
C ARG A 50 -24.95 30.30 -14.63
N SER A 51 -24.90 31.26 -13.71
CA SER A 51 -23.74 32.17 -13.55
C SER A 51 -22.46 31.35 -13.37
N LEU A 52 -21.58 31.41 -14.39
CA LEU A 52 -20.36 30.60 -14.51
C LEU A 52 -19.50 30.67 -13.24
N ASP A 53 -19.41 31.85 -12.61
CA ASP A 53 -18.55 32.10 -11.45
C ASP A 53 -18.94 31.35 -10.17
N GLU A 54 -20.21 30.98 -9.99
CA GLU A 54 -20.69 30.24 -8.81
C GLU A 54 -20.60 28.73 -9.04
N GLU A 55 -20.96 28.27 -10.25
CA GLU A 55 -20.89 26.87 -10.65
C GLU A 55 -19.43 26.38 -10.72
N GLU A 56 -18.50 27.19 -11.23
CA GLU A 56 -17.07 26.87 -11.23
C GLU A 56 -16.50 26.71 -9.81
N LYS A 57 -16.92 27.57 -8.86
CA LYS A 57 -16.47 27.48 -7.46
C LYS A 57 -16.99 26.22 -6.77
N GLU A 58 -18.24 25.84 -7.02
CA GLU A 58 -18.81 24.59 -6.50
C GLU A 58 -18.10 23.36 -7.09
N ILE A 59 -17.86 23.35 -8.40
CA ILE A 59 -17.13 22.28 -9.09
C ILE A 59 -15.70 22.15 -8.54
N LEU A 60 -15.00 23.28 -8.32
CA LEU A 60 -13.66 23.29 -7.73
C LEU A 60 -13.67 22.74 -6.29
N ASN A 61 -14.64 23.14 -5.48
CA ASN A 61 -14.80 22.60 -4.12
C ASN A 61 -15.09 21.09 -4.15
N GLN A 62 -15.94 20.63 -5.07
CA GLN A 62 -16.25 19.22 -5.22
C GLN A 62 -15.03 18.41 -5.68
N ARG A 63 -14.23 18.94 -6.62
CA ARG A 63 -12.94 18.34 -7.03
C ARG A 63 -11.98 18.22 -5.86
N ARG A 64 -11.80 19.29 -5.08
CA ARG A 64 -10.93 19.30 -3.89
C ARG A 64 -11.37 18.30 -2.84
N LEU A 65 -12.67 18.18 -2.58
CA LEU A 65 -13.23 17.17 -1.67
C LEU A 65 -13.00 15.74 -2.18
N THR A 66 -13.11 15.54 -3.50
CA THR A 66 -12.81 14.22 -4.09
C THR A 66 -11.33 13.88 -4.07
N SER A 67 -10.43 14.87 -4.20
CA SER A 67 -8.98 14.65 -4.18
C SER A 67 -8.50 14.31 -2.76
N THR A 68 -8.94 15.04 -1.73
CA THR A 68 -8.57 14.74 -0.34
C THR A 68 -9.08 13.37 0.12
N ARG A 69 -10.32 13.01 -0.25
CA ARG A 69 -10.87 11.67 0.03
C ARG A 69 -10.09 10.57 -0.69
N ARG A 70 -9.70 10.79 -1.95
CA ARG A 70 -8.88 9.84 -2.72
C ARG A 70 -7.52 9.66 -2.08
N GLU A 71 -6.87 10.73 -1.65
CA GLU A 71 -5.58 10.70 -0.97
C GLU A 71 -5.66 9.95 0.36
N ALA A 72 -6.69 10.21 1.17
CA ALA A 72 -6.93 9.49 2.43
C ALA A 72 -7.06 7.98 2.20
N LEU A 73 -7.86 7.57 1.21
CA LEU A 73 -8.03 6.16 0.88
C LEU A 73 -6.75 5.54 0.32
N HIS A 74 -5.97 6.30 -0.45
CA HIS A 74 -4.68 5.84 -0.94
C HIS A 74 -3.71 5.59 0.20
N LEU A 75 -3.58 6.55 1.13
CA LEU A 75 -2.77 6.42 2.34
C LEU A 75 -3.21 5.23 3.19
N TYR A 76 -4.51 5.04 3.41
CA TYR A 76 -5.03 3.88 4.15
C TYR A 76 -4.61 2.56 3.50
N ARG A 77 -4.70 2.45 2.16
CA ARG A 77 -4.25 1.27 1.42
C ARG A 77 -2.75 1.07 1.53
N ASP A 78 -1.97 2.14 1.53
CA ASP A 78 -0.51 2.08 1.67
C ASP A 78 -0.11 1.59 3.07
N ILE A 79 -0.77 2.07 4.12
CA ILE A 79 -0.59 1.54 5.49
C ILE A 79 -0.89 0.04 5.52
N LEU A 80 -1.99 -0.40 4.90
CA LEU A 80 -2.33 -1.82 4.85
C LEU A 80 -1.31 -2.65 4.05
N ARG A 81 -0.71 -2.10 3.00
CA ARG A 81 0.39 -2.74 2.27
C ARG A 81 1.65 -2.81 3.13
N ALA A 82 2.05 -1.69 3.73
CA ALA A 82 3.23 -1.58 4.59
C ALA A 82 3.15 -2.54 5.79
N SER A 83 1.98 -2.64 6.43
CA SER A 83 1.73 -3.54 7.58
C SER A 83 2.07 -5.01 7.28
N ARG A 84 2.06 -5.44 6.02
CA ARG A 84 2.36 -6.82 5.64
C ARG A 84 3.82 -7.19 5.92
N TYR A 85 4.74 -6.23 5.81
CA TYR A 85 6.17 -6.44 6.01
C TYR A 85 6.55 -6.57 7.50
N PHE A 86 5.69 -6.10 8.41
CA PHE A 86 5.89 -6.22 9.86
C PHE A 86 5.46 -7.60 10.38
N MET A 87 6.28 -8.62 10.10
CA MET A 87 6.03 -10.01 10.49
C MET A 87 6.54 -10.39 11.90
N TRP A 88 7.02 -9.40 12.66
CA TRP A 88 7.70 -9.60 13.93
C TRP A 88 6.65 -9.55 15.05
N PRO A 89 6.68 -10.47 16.03
CA PRO A 89 5.83 -10.38 17.20
C PRO A 89 6.33 -9.27 18.15
N ASP A 90 5.39 -8.59 18.80
CA ASP A 90 5.66 -7.73 19.94
C ASP A 90 6.06 -8.57 21.17
N SER A 91 6.54 -7.90 22.22
CA SER A 91 6.81 -8.44 23.56
C SER A 91 5.66 -9.28 24.13
N ARG A 92 4.42 -8.97 23.75
CA ARG A 92 3.19 -9.68 24.13
C ARG A 92 2.87 -10.89 23.24
N GLY A 93 3.68 -11.16 22.22
CA GLY A 93 3.48 -12.23 21.24
C GLY A 93 2.50 -11.89 20.11
N VAL A 94 1.95 -10.68 20.06
CA VAL A 94 1.01 -10.23 19.01
C VAL A 94 1.80 -9.72 17.80
N LEU A 95 1.37 -10.04 16.58
CA LEU A 95 2.02 -9.55 15.38
C LEU A 95 1.80 -8.04 15.21
N TRP A 96 2.89 -7.30 14.98
CA TRP A 96 2.83 -5.86 14.72
C TRP A 96 1.91 -5.50 13.56
N ARG A 97 1.79 -6.37 12.55
CA ARG A 97 0.82 -6.24 11.46
C ARG A 97 -0.60 -5.94 11.94
N ASP A 98 -1.09 -6.71 12.90
CA ASP A 98 -2.50 -6.64 13.30
C ASP A 98 -2.73 -5.39 14.16
N VAL A 99 -1.79 -5.10 15.07
CA VAL A 99 -1.79 -3.87 15.87
C VAL A 99 -1.80 -2.62 14.97
N LEU A 100 -0.95 -2.58 13.94
CA LEU A 100 -0.90 -1.44 13.01
C LEU A 100 -2.20 -1.28 12.21
N ARG A 101 -2.87 -2.38 11.85
CA ARG A 101 -4.15 -2.34 11.14
C ARG A 101 -5.28 -1.83 12.01
N GLU A 102 -5.35 -2.31 13.24
CA GLU A 102 -6.35 -1.87 14.22
C GLU A 102 -6.17 -0.39 14.55
N ASN A 103 -4.93 0.04 14.81
CA ASN A 103 -4.62 1.44 15.06
C ASN A 103 -4.97 2.31 13.86
N ALA A 104 -4.53 1.94 12.65
CA ALA A 104 -4.87 2.70 11.44
C ALA A 104 -6.39 2.80 11.24
N ARG A 105 -7.14 1.72 11.49
CA ARG A 105 -8.60 1.76 11.38
C ARG A 105 -9.20 2.73 12.39
N LYS A 106 -8.73 2.69 13.65
CA LYS A 106 -9.20 3.58 14.72
C LYS A 106 -8.94 5.05 14.38
N GLU A 107 -7.72 5.40 13.97
CA GLU A 107 -7.35 6.78 13.60
C GLU A 107 -8.20 7.31 12.44
N PHE A 108 -8.45 6.51 11.41
CA PHE A 108 -9.30 6.90 10.28
C PHE A 108 -10.79 6.99 10.64
N GLU A 109 -11.26 6.19 11.60
CA GLU A 109 -12.63 6.26 12.11
C GLU A 109 -12.83 7.51 12.97
N GLU A 110 -11.84 7.90 13.78
CA GLU A 110 -11.83 9.14 14.56
C GLU A 110 -11.82 10.37 13.65
N ALA A 111 -10.95 10.40 12.64
CA ALA A 111 -10.85 11.52 11.70
C ALA A 111 -11.98 11.59 10.65
N ARG A 112 -12.94 10.66 10.68
CA ARG A 112 -13.98 10.52 9.63
C ARG A 112 -14.86 11.77 9.47
N PHE A 113 -15.10 12.49 10.57
CA PHE A 113 -16.00 13.64 10.61
C PHE A 113 -15.26 14.98 10.57
N GLU A 114 -13.94 14.97 10.36
CA GLU A 114 -13.16 16.19 10.22
C GLU A 114 -13.55 16.91 8.93
N LYS A 115 -14.02 18.15 9.08
CA LYS A 115 -14.47 19.00 7.97
C LYS A 115 -13.46 20.10 7.62
N ASP A 116 -12.54 20.39 8.54
CA ASP A 116 -11.58 21.47 8.37
C ASP A 116 -10.47 21.06 7.41
N PRO A 117 -10.32 21.74 6.25
CA PRO A 117 -9.40 21.29 5.21
C PRO A 117 -7.94 21.33 5.64
N GLU A 118 -7.57 22.26 6.53
CA GLU A 118 -6.19 22.36 7.06
C GLU A 118 -5.83 21.20 7.99
N ILE A 119 -6.79 20.71 8.77
CA ILE A 119 -6.57 19.58 9.66
C ILE A 119 -6.42 18.31 8.82
N VAL A 120 -7.30 18.12 7.84
CA VAL A 120 -7.24 16.99 6.91
C VAL A 120 -5.91 16.95 6.17
N THR A 121 -5.42 18.07 5.65
CA THR A 121 -4.13 18.08 4.93
C THR A 121 -2.96 17.77 5.86
N ARG A 122 -2.95 18.29 7.08
CA ARG A 122 -1.91 17.95 8.08
C ARG A 122 -1.92 16.45 8.43
N LEU A 123 -3.10 15.87 8.63
CA LEU A 123 -3.25 14.44 8.89
C LEU A 123 -2.73 13.59 7.72
N LEU A 124 -3.03 13.98 6.48
CA LEU A 124 -2.56 13.27 5.29
C LEU A 124 -1.05 13.34 5.12
N ILE A 125 -0.45 14.53 5.28
CA ILE A 125 1.00 14.71 5.16
C ILE A 125 1.72 13.98 6.27
N GLY A 126 1.32 14.21 7.53
CA GLY A 126 1.93 13.56 8.69
C GLY A 126 1.78 12.03 8.65
N GLY A 127 0.64 11.53 8.18
CA GLY A 127 0.42 10.10 8.00
C GLY A 127 1.36 9.48 6.95
N ARG A 128 1.64 10.19 5.85
CA ARG A 128 2.59 9.72 4.82
C ARG A 128 4.02 9.67 5.36
N GLU A 129 4.48 10.75 6.00
CA GLU A 129 5.82 10.82 6.60
C GLU A 129 6.00 9.74 7.68
N ALA A 130 4.97 9.49 8.49
CA ALA A 130 5.01 8.43 9.49
C ALA A 130 5.15 7.03 8.88
N VAL A 131 4.44 6.76 7.78
CA VAL A 131 4.54 5.48 7.04
C VAL A 131 5.94 5.30 6.44
N GLU A 132 6.46 6.33 5.78
CA GLU A 132 7.80 6.31 5.19
C GLU A 132 8.87 6.05 6.27
N SER A 133 8.83 6.81 7.37
CA SER A 133 9.74 6.61 8.50
C SER A 133 9.64 5.21 9.11
N ALA A 134 8.44 4.63 9.17
CA ALA A 134 8.25 3.27 9.68
C ALA A 134 8.86 2.21 8.74
N ILE A 135 8.73 2.40 7.43
CA ILE A 135 9.35 1.52 6.43
C ILE A 135 10.87 1.61 6.49
N ASP A 136 11.44 2.80 6.61
CA ASP A 136 12.89 2.98 6.72
C ASP A 136 13.46 2.25 7.93
N LYS A 137 12.82 2.41 9.10
CA LYS A 137 13.19 1.68 10.33
C LYS A 137 13.09 0.17 10.15
N LEU A 138 12.08 -0.30 9.41
CA LEU A 138 11.95 -1.73 9.11
C LEU A 138 13.12 -2.22 8.25
N VAL A 139 13.49 -1.47 7.22
CA VAL A 139 14.62 -1.80 6.34
C VAL A 139 15.94 -1.81 7.11
N GLU A 140 16.16 -0.84 8.01
CA GLU A 140 17.31 -0.82 8.90
C GLU A 140 17.37 -2.08 9.78
N LYS A 141 16.26 -2.46 10.40
CA LYS A 141 16.20 -3.68 11.23
C LYS A 141 16.44 -4.96 10.44
N GLN A 142 15.95 -5.02 9.20
CA GLN A 142 16.25 -6.13 8.29
C GLN A 142 17.74 -6.20 7.95
N ARG A 143 18.39 -5.05 7.67
CA ARG A 143 19.83 -4.98 7.40
C ARG A 143 20.67 -5.43 8.61
N GLU A 144 20.33 -4.96 9.81
CA GLU A 144 20.98 -5.38 11.05
C GLU A 144 20.89 -6.89 11.27
N GLN A 145 19.72 -7.49 10.99
CA GLN A 145 19.51 -8.92 11.18
C GLN A 145 20.37 -9.76 10.22
N ILE A 146 20.41 -9.38 8.94
CA ILE A 146 21.25 -10.04 7.92
C ILE A 146 22.73 -9.92 8.30
N GLU A 147 23.17 -8.76 8.81
CA GLU A 147 24.55 -8.58 9.25
C GLU A 147 24.90 -9.44 10.47
N LYS A 148 23.99 -9.55 11.44
CA LYS A 148 24.16 -10.46 12.60
C LYS A 148 24.28 -11.91 12.17
N GLU A 149 23.42 -12.37 11.25
CA GLU A 149 23.47 -13.72 10.71
C GLU A 149 24.80 -14.01 10.00
N ARG A 150 25.30 -13.05 9.21
CA ARG A 150 26.61 -13.17 8.54
C ARG A 150 27.77 -13.26 9.53
N ARG A 151 27.76 -12.46 10.61
CA ARG A 151 28.81 -12.47 11.64
C ARG A 151 28.75 -13.75 12.50
N GLY A 152 27.56 -14.28 12.77
CA GLY A 152 27.37 -15.49 13.57
C GLY A 152 27.70 -16.80 12.84
N GLY A 153 27.70 -16.81 11.51
CA GLY A 153 28.00 -17.99 10.69
C GLY A 153 29.49 -18.34 10.53
N GLY A 154 30.41 -17.50 10.97
CA GLY A 154 31.86 -17.68 10.80
C GLY A 154 32.58 -18.48 11.89
N ASN A 155 31.86 -19.02 12.88
CA ASN A 155 32.44 -19.65 14.08
C ASN A 155 32.05 -21.13 14.25
N ARG A 156 31.83 -21.85 13.15
CA ARG A 156 31.59 -23.30 13.11
C ARG A 156 32.61 -24.02 12.25
#